data_AF-A0A7K4B4V9-F1
#
_entry.id   AF-A0A7K4B4V9-F1
#
_cell.length_a   1.000
_cell.length_b   1.000
_cell.length_c   1.000
_cell.angle_alpha   90.00
_cell.angle_beta   90.00
_cell.angle_gamma   90.00
#
_symmetry.space_group_name_H-M   'P 1'
#
loop_
_entity.id
_entity.type
_entity.pdbx_description
1 polymer ?
#
loop_
_entity_poly.entity_id
_entity_poly.type
_entity_poly.pdbx_seq_one_letter_code
_entity_poly.pdbx_strand_id
1 'polypeptide(L)'
;MTTVYDVPADRLIAKAAMELKEKAEITAPEWAPFVKTGTHREMPPEDPEWWYTRAAAVLRRVYVDGPVGVERMRSVYGGKKNRGSKPGKSVKGSGSILRKSLQQLESA
;
A
#
# COMPACT_ATOMS: atom_id res chain seq x y z
N MET A 1 15.10 -17.48 -16.17
CA MET A 1 13.87 -16.67 -16.13
C MET A 1 13.83 -16.04 -14.76
N THR A 2 13.95 -14.72 -14.65
CA THR A 2 13.96 -14.02 -13.35
C THR A 2 12.54 -13.79 -12.87
N THR A 3 12.23 -14.24 -11.67
CA THR A 3 10.91 -14.11 -11.02
C THR A 3 10.94 -13.00 -9.96
N VAL A 4 9.76 -12.60 -9.46
CA VAL A 4 9.62 -11.60 -8.38
C VAL A 4 10.34 -12.04 -7.08
N TYR A 5 10.59 -13.34 -6.92
CA TYR A 5 11.30 -13.89 -5.76
C TYR A 5 12.82 -13.70 -5.84
N ASP A 6 13.37 -13.51 -7.04
CA ASP A 6 14.82 -13.39 -7.26
C ASP A 6 15.34 -11.96 -7.08
N VAL A 7 14.42 -10.98 -6.96
CA VAL A 7 14.75 -9.56 -6.86
C VAL A 7 14.43 -9.05 -5.45
N PRO A 8 15.32 -8.27 -4.81
CA PRO A 8 15.02 -7.59 -3.56
C PRO A 8 13.75 -6.74 -3.67
N ALA A 9 12.84 -6.90 -2.70
CA ALA A 9 11.52 -6.27 -2.71
C ALA A 9 11.60 -4.75 -2.84
N ASP A 10 12.54 -4.11 -2.14
CA ASP A 10 12.67 -2.64 -2.12
C ASP A 10 13.01 -2.09 -3.52
N ARG A 11 13.93 -2.75 -4.23
CA ARG A 11 14.33 -2.33 -5.59
C ARG A 11 13.20 -2.54 -6.59
N LEU A 12 12.47 -3.65 -6.47
CA LEU A 12 11.34 -3.95 -7.34
C LEU A 12 10.21 -2.95 -7.12
N ILE A 13 9.87 -2.64 -5.87
CA ILE A 13 8.81 -1.68 -5.53
C ILE A 13 9.18 -0.28 -6.01
N ALA A 14 10.44 0.15 -5.82
CA ALA A 14 10.89 1.47 -6.27
C ALA A 14 10.79 1.63 -7.79
N LYS A 15 11.24 0.64 -8.57
CA LYS A 15 11.13 0.66 -10.04
C LYS A 15 9.69 0.58 -10.51
N ALA A 16 8.90 -0.34 -9.96
CA ALA A 16 7.49 -0.45 -10.30
C ALA A 16 6.73 0.85 -9.97
N ALA A 17 7.05 1.53 -8.87
CA ALA A 17 6.44 2.81 -8.55
C ALA A 17 6.75 3.89 -9.60
N MET A 18 7.95 3.88 -10.21
CA MET A 18 8.28 4.79 -11.32
C MET A 18 7.45 4.47 -12.56
N GLU A 19 7.35 3.20 -12.95
CA GLU A 19 6.54 2.78 -14.11
C GLU A 19 5.04 3.08 -13.89
N LEU A 20 4.53 2.88 -12.67
CA LEU A 20 3.13 3.20 -12.35
C LEU A 20 2.84 4.71 -12.35
N LYS A 21 3.86 5.56 -12.18
CA LYS A 21 3.70 7.03 -12.32
C LYS A 21 3.51 7.46 -13.77
N GLU A 22 4.11 6.74 -14.72
CA GLU A 22 3.98 7.04 -16.14
C GLU A 22 2.59 6.67 -16.68
N LYS A 23 1.89 5.74 -16.01
CA LYS A 23 0.53 5.33 -16.38
C LYS A 23 -0.50 6.36 -15.92
N ALA A 24 -1.24 6.93 -16.88
CA ALA A 24 -2.30 7.91 -16.63
C ALA A 24 -3.53 7.33 -15.87
N GLU A 25 -3.70 6.01 -15.83
CA GLU A 25 -4.84 5.35 -15.17
C GLU A 25 -4.67 5.27 -13.65
N ILE A 26 -3.42 5.30 -13.17
CA ILE A 26 -3.10 5.21 -11.74
C ILE A 26 -2.87 6.62 -11.22
N THR A 27 -3.94 7.33 -10.91
CA THR A 27 -3.85 8.68 -10.35
C THR A 27 -3.97 8.67 -8.84
N ALA A 28 -3.13 9.44 -8.15
CA ALA A 28 -3.31 9.66 -6.72
C ALA A 28 -4.65 10.41 -6.49
N PRO A 29 -5.56 9.89 -5.65
CA PRO A 29 -6.79 10.60 -5.32
C PRO A 29 -6.50 11.93 -4.61
N GLU A 30 -7.37 12.93 -4.77
CA GLU A 30 -7.19 14.27 -4.19
C GLU A 30 -6.96 14.28 -2.67
N TRP A 31 -7.54 13.33 -1.95
CA TRP A 31 -7.38 13.20 -0.50
C TRP A 31 -6.08 12.51 -0.08
N ALA A 32 -5.34 11.87 -0.99
CA ALA A 32 -4.16 11.07 -0.66
C ALA A 32 -3.05 11.85 0.08
N PRO A 33 -2.78 13.14 -0.21
CA PRO A 33 -1.78 13.92 0.52
C PRO A 33 -2.16 14.22 1.97
N PHE A 34 -3.46 14.24 2.29
CA PHE A 34 -3.97 14.71 3.57
C PHE A 34 -4.25 13.59 4.58
N VAL A 35 -4.25 12.33 4.13
CA VAL A 35 -4.68 11.21 4.96
C VAL A 35 -3.52 10.40 5.52
N LYS A 36 -3.84 9.67 6.59
CA LYS A 36 -2.96 8.66 7.19
C LYS A 36 -3.25 7.30 6.56
N THR A 37 -2.20 6.48 6.44
CA THR A 37 -2.31 5.14 5.82
C THR A 37 -3.12 4.14 6.66
N GLY A 38 -3.34 4.44 7.94
CA GLY A 38 -4.22 3.68 8.82
C GLY A 38 -4.27 4.27 10.23
N THR A 39 -5.18 3.75 11.04
CA THR A 39 -5.42 4.23 12.42
C THR A 39 -4.23 3.98 13.37
N HIS A 40 -3.27 3.14 12.98
CA HIS A 40 -2.05 2.90 13.74
C HIS A 40 -0.98 3.97 13.51
N ARG A 41 -1.13 4.84 12.50
CA ARG A 41 -0.19 5.93 12.22
C ARG A 41 -0.68 7.23 12.83
N GLU A 42 0.26 8.01 13.33
CA GLU A 42 0.00 9.32 13.93
C GLU A 42 0.11 10.45 12.90
N MET A 43 1.07 10.34 11.98
CA MET A 43 1.34 11.27 10.88
C MET A 43 1.07 10.64 9.50
N PRO A 44 0.76 11.46 8.47
CA PRO A 44 0.74 11.02 7.08
C PRO A 44 2.14 10.63 6.59
N PRO A 45 2.27 9.92 5.45
CA PRO A 45 3.56 9.66 4.83
C PRO A 45 4.29 10.95 4.45
N GLU A 46 5.62 10.94 4.61
CA GLU A 46 6.48 12.09 4.25
C GLU A 46 6.63 12.25 2.73
N ASP A 47 6.63 11.13 2.00
CA ASP A 47 6.68 11.12 0.54
C ASP A 47 5.34 11.62 -0.02
N PRO A 48 5.30 12.75 -0.76
CA PRO A 48 4.06 13.26 -1.36
C PRO A 48 3.48 12.29 -2.41
N GLU A 49 4.32 11.44 -3.01
CA GLU A 49 3.95 10.48 -4.05
C GLU A 49 3.83 9.05 -3.50
N TRP A 50 3.59 8.90 -2.19
CA TRP A 50 3.50 7.60 -1.52
C TRP A 50 2.44 6.66 -2.10
N TRP A 51 1.45 7.19 -2.82
CA TRP A 51 0.38 6.42 -3.45
C TRP A 51 0.92 5.40 -4.44
N TYR A 52 1.87 5.78 -5.29
CA TYR A 52 2.48 4.90 -6.30
C TYR A 52 3.32 3.80 -5.65
N THR A 53 4.08 4.17 -4.62
CA THR A 53 4.83 3.21 -3.79
C THR A 53 3.88 2.20 -3.12
N ARG A 54 2.70 2.66 -2.67
CA ARG A 54 1.67 1.78 -2.11
C ARG A 54 1.08 0.85 -3.17
N ALA A 55 0.75 1.36 -4.36
CA ALA A 55 0.20 0.58 -5.46
C ALA A 55 1.19 -0.50 -5.92
N ALA A 56 2.47 -0.16 -6.09
CA ALA A 56 3.53 -1.12 -6.42
C ALA A 56 3.69 -2.21 -5.35
N ALA A 57 3.65 -1.83 -4.06
CA ALA A 57 3.71 -2.80 -2.97
C ALA A 57 2.49 -3.74 -2.94
N VAL A 58 1.30 -3.21 -3.24
CA VAL A 58 0.06 -4.01 -3.33
C VAL A 58 0.14 -4.98 -4.50
N LEU A 59 0.58 -4.52 -5.68
CA LEU A 59 0.76 -5.35 -6.86
C LEU A 59 1.71 -6.53 -6.59
N ARG A 60 2.88 -6.26 -5.98
CA ARG A 60 3.80 -7.32 -5.55
C ARG A 60 3.14 -8.30 -4.59
N ARG A 61 2.33 -7.80 -3.65
CA ARG A 61 1.67 -8.64 -2.65
C ARG A 61 0.63 -9.57 -3.28
N VAL A 62 -0.15 -9.08 -4.25
CA VAL A 62 -1.07 -9.91 -5.03
C VAL A 62 -0.31 -11.01 -5.76
N TYR A 63 0.82 -10.67 -6.39
CA TYR A 63 1.64 -11.66 -7.09
C TYR A 63 2.17 -12.77 -6.16
N VAL A 64 2.61 -12.40 -4.95
CA VAL A 64 3.22 -13.36 -4.01
C VAL A 64 2.18 -14.18 -3.24
N ASP A 65 1.13 -13.54 -2.74
CA ASP A 65 0.13 -14.19 -1.88
C ASP A 65 -1.02 -14.83 -2.66
N GLY A 66 -1.11 -14.60 -3.98
CA GLY A 66 -2.18 -15.09 -4.84
C GLY A 66 -3.46 -14.23 -4.77
N PRO A 67 -4.67 -14.80 -4.95
CA PRO A 67 -5.92 -14.04 -4.84
C PRO A 67 -6.15 -13.60 -3.39
N VAL A 68 -5.95 -12.31 -3.12
CA VAL A 68 -6.09 -11.72 -1.80
C VAL A 68 -7.18 -10.66 -1.78
N GLY A 69 -8.15 -10.82 -0.87
CA GLY A 69 -9.16 -9.80 -0.61
C GLY A 69 -8.62 -8.61 0.20
N VAL A 70 -9.34 -7.49 0.12
CA VAL A 70 -9.01 -6.24 0.84
C VAL A 70 -8.84 -6.49 2.35
N GLU A 71 -9.66 -7.35 2.96
CA GLU A 71 -9.61 -7.60 4.41
C GLU A 71 -8.32 -8.28 4.88
N ARG A 72 -7.79 -9.21 4.07
CA ARG A 72 -6.51 -9.87 4.36
C ARG A 72 -5.35 -8.88 4.19
N MET A 73 -5.38 -8.07 3.13
CA MET A 73 -4.38 -7.00 2.93
C MET A 73 -4.38 -5.97 4.04
N ARG A 74 -5.55 -5.62 4.59
CA ARG A 74 -5.63 -4.70 5.75
C ARG A 74 -4.89 -5.23 6.97
N SER A 75 -4.74 -6.54 7.11
CA SER A 75 -3.95 -7.13 8.19
C SER A 75 -2.45 -7.03 7.90
N VAL A 76 -2.05 -7.18 6.63
CA VAL A 76 -0.65 -7.02 6.16
C VAL A 76 -0.16 -5.58 6.34
N TYR A 77 -0.96 -4.60 5.91
CA TYR A 77 -0.66 -3.17 6.07
C TYR A 77 -1.18 -2.60 7.40
N GLY A 78 -1.51 -3.47 8.35
CA GLY A 78 -1.84 -3.10 9.72
C GLY A 78 -0.59 -2.85 10.56
N GLY A 79 -0.80 -2.49 11.82
CA GLY A 79 0.31 -2.22 12.73
C GLY A 79 -0.13 -2.08 14.18
N LYS A 80 0.84 -2.04 15.09
CA LYS A 80 0.60 -1.78 16.51
C LYS A 80 0.19 -0.33 16.71
N LYS A 81 -1.01 -0.10 17.26
CA LYS A 81 -1.47 1.24 17.65
C LYS A 81 -1.11 1.49 19.12
N ASN A 82 -0.47 2.63 19.37
CA ASN A 82 -0.30 3.14 20.73
C ASN A 82 -1.65 3.67 21.25
N ARG A 83 -2.04 3.26 22.46
CA ARG A 83 -3.33 3.62 23.09
C ARG A 83 -3.13 4.48 24.35
N GLY A 84 -2.01 5.20 24.41
CA GLY A 84 -1.61 6.01 25.55
C GLY A 84 -1.26 5.10 26.74
N SER A 85 -2.01 5.22 27.83
CA SER A 85 -1.80 4.43 29.05
C SER A 85 -2.16 2.94 28.90
N LYS A 86 -3.00 2.58 27.93
CA LYS A 86 -3.41 1.18 27.71
C LYS A 86 -2.38 0.42 26.84
N PRO A 87 -2.17 -0.90 27.06
CA PRO A 87 -1.30 -1.70 26.22
C PRO A 87 -1.63 -1.59 24.72
N GLY A 88 -0.57 -1.54 23.90
CA GLY A 88 -0.69 -1.45 22.45
C GLY A 88 -1.38 -2.67 21.85
N LYS A 89 -2.22 -2.44 20.84
CA LYS A 89 -2.97 -3.50 20.14
C LYS A 89 -2.69 -3.43 18.65
N SER A 90 -2.58 -4.59 17.99
CA SER A 90 -2.54 -4.64 16.53
C SER A 90 -3.88 -4.20 15.97
N VAL A 91 -3.87 -3.23 15.05
CA VAL A 91 -5.03 -2.75 14.34
C VAL A 91 -4.80 -2.84 12.84
N LYS A 92 -5.89 -3.01 12.11
CA LYS A 92 -5.88 -3.14 10.65
C LYS A 92 -5.56 -1.80 9.97
N GLY A 93 -4.98 -1.88 8.79
CA GLY A 93 -4.73 -0.76 7.89
C GLY A 93 -6.03 -0.21 7.26
N SER A 94 -5.89 0.91 6.56
CA SER A 94 -7.02 1.54 5.87
C SER A 94 -7.52 0.65 4.73
N GLY A 95 -8.82 0.34 4.75
CA GLY A 95 -9.46 -0.41 3.67
C GLY A 95 -9.70 0.43 2.41
N SER A 96 -9.94 1.74 2.56
CA SER A 96 -10.22 2.63 1.43
C SER A 96 -9.00 2.80 0.53
N ILE A 97 -7.81 2.93 1.11
CA ILE A 97 -6.55 3.04 0.35
C ILE A 97 -6.36 1.77 -0.48
N LEU A 98 -6.38 0.61 0.17
CA LEU A 98 -6.16 -0.68 -0.50
C LEU A 98 -7.20 -0.98 -1.57
N ARG A 99 -8.48 -0.71 -1.31
CA ARG A 99 -9.55 -0.92 -2.27
C ARG A 99 -9.37 -0.04 -3.51
N LYS A 100 -9.11 1.27 -3.33
CA LYS A 100 -8.93 2.17 -4.47
C LYS A 100 -7.66 1.85 -5.26
N SER A 101 -6.56 1.51 -4.59
CA SER A 101 -5.35 1.07 -5.28
C SER A 101 -5.61 -0.19 -6.13
N LEU A 102 -6.36 -1.17 -5.61
CA LEU A 102 -6.73 -2.36 -6.39
C LEU A 102 -7.64 -2.04 -7.57
N GLN A 103 -8.65 -1.20 -7.37
CA GLN A 103 -9.56 -0.78 -8.45
C GLN A 103 -8.82 -0.04 -9.57
N GLN A 104 -7.85 0.81 -9.22
CA GLN A 104 -7.00 1.49 -10.19
C GLN A 104 -6.09 0.52 -10.93
N LEU A 105 -5.50 -0.46 -10.23
CA LEU A 105 -4.66 -1.49 -10.84
C LEU A 105 -5.45 -2.45 -11.73
N GLU A 106 -6.73 -2.66 -11.47
CA GLU A 106 -7.62 -3.47 -12.32
C GLU A 106 -8.06 -2.70 -13.57
N SER A 107 -8.11 -1.37 -13.50
CA SER A 107 -8.50 -0.50 -14.62
C SER A 107 -7.32 -0.14 -15.54
N ALA A 108 -6.10 -0.56 -15.21
CA ALA A 108 -4.83 -0.16 -15.83
C ALA A 108 -4.00 -1.32 -16.39
#